data_AF-A0A077ZMT7-F1
#
_entry.id   AF-A0A077ZMT7-F1
#
_cell.length_a   1.000
_cell.length_b   1.000
_cell.length_c   1.000
_cell.angle_alpha   90.00
_cell.angle_beta   90.00
_cell.angle_gamma   90.00
#
_symmetry.space_group_name_H-M   'P 1'
#
loop_
_entity.id
_entity.type
_entity.pdbx_description
1 polymer ?
#
loop_
_entity_poly.entity_id
_entity_poly.type
_entity_poly.pdbx_seq_one_letter_code
_entity_poly.pdbx_strand_id
1 'polypeptide(L)'
;MTLLALLADWGVLKPDLFPEFSSCIMVELYEHASIHYVEIWYRRGHGKKPVQLKIKDCREPCKLQEFVAIAEKYASVNITADCEKFKELGLQFVDQKLT
;
A
#
# COMPACT_ATOMS: atom_id res chain seq x y z
N MET A 1 -6.68 -1.97 8.21
CA MET A 1 -5.92 -0.71 8.05
C MET A 1 -6.83 0.37 7.47
N THR A 2 -6.70 1.62 7.92
CA THR A 2 -7.40 2.77 7.30
C THR A 2 -6.48 3.46 6.29
N LEU A 3 -7.03 4.27 5.38
CA LEU A 3 -6.20 5.07 4.45
C LEU A 3 -5.20 5.96 5.19
N LEU A 4 -5.60 6.54 6.33
CA LEU A 4 -4.73 7.38 7.17
C LEU A 4 -3.55 6.60 7.75
N ALA A 5 -3.76 5.35 8.16
CA ALA A 5 -2.68 4.50 8.66
C ALA A 5 -1.63 4.26 7.57
N LEU A 6 -2.05 3.92 6.35
CA LEU A 6 -1.11 3.73 5.22
C LEU A 6 -0.34 5.02 4.87
N LEU A 7 -1.02 6.17 4.88
CA LEU A 7 -0.35 7.46 4.67
C LEU A 7 0.67 7.77 5.78
N ALA A 8 0.40 7.37 7.02
CA ALA A 8 1.33 7.52 8.13
C ALA A 8 2.52 6.55 8.02
N ASP A 9 2.27 5.28 7.69
CA ASP A 9 3.29 4.24 7.52
C ASP A 9 4.30 4.62 6.41
N TRP A 10 3.85 5.28 5.34
CA TRP A 10 4.71 5.79 4.26
C TRP A 10 5.34 7.16 4.55
N GLY A 11 5.07 7.76 5.71
CA GLY A 11 5.63 9.04 6.13
C GLY A 11 5.14 10.25 5.32
N VAL A 12 3.97 10.15 4.69
CA VAL A 12 3.39 11.19 3.82
C VAL A 12 2.16 11.88 4.43
N LEU A 13 1.69 11.45 5.61
CA LEU A 13 0.48 12.00 6.23
C LEU A 13 0.62 13.51 6.51
N LYS A 14 -0.27 14.31 5.91
CA LYS A 14 -0.40 15.76 6.12
C LYS A 14 -1.87 16.17 5.98
N PRO A 15 -2.31 17.29 6.60
CA PRO A 15 -3.72 17.69 6.63
C PRO A 15 -4.40 17.81 5.26
N ASP A 16 -3.67 18.23 4.23
CA ASP A 16 -4.17 18.34 2.84
C ASP A 16 -4.38 16.98 2.14
N LEU A 17 -3.92 15.88 2.74
CA LEU A 17 -4.18 14.52 2.26
C LEU A 17 -5.27 13.80 3.06
N PHE A 18 -5.96 14.46 3.98
CA PHE A 18 -7.06 13.81 4.71
C PHE A 18 -8.12 13.28 3.73
N PRO A 19 -8.60 12.03 3.93
CA PRO A 19 -9.53 11.39 3.02
C PRO A 19 -10.90 12.07 3.07
N GLU A 20 -11.40 12.47 1.90
CA GLU A 20 -12.81 12.77 1.66
C GLU A 20 -13.54 11.52 1.17
N PHE A 21 -14.86 11.63 0.95
CA PHE A 21 -15.67 10.57 0.35
C PHE A 21 -15.09 10.14 -1.01
N SER A 22 -15.04 8.81 -1.23
CA SER A 22 -14.45 8.19 -2.43
C SER A 22 -12.92 8.40 -2.59
N SER A 23 -12.21 8.64 -1.48
CA SER A 23 -10.75 8.55 -1.46
C SER A 23 -10.27 7.14 -1.75
N CYS A 24 -9.13 7.02 -2.42
CA CYS A 24 -8.50 5.72 -2.71
C CYS A 24 -6.99 5.84 -2.84
N ILE A 25 -6.31 4.76 -2.45
CA ILE A 25 -4.91 4.50 -2.74
C ILE A 25 -4.87 3.50 -3.90
N MET A 26 -4.02 3.76 -4.88
CA MET A 26 -3.74 2.89 -6.01
C MET A 26 -2.26 2.56 -5.94
N VAL A 27 -1.92 1.28 -5.80
CA VAL A 27 -0.54 0.81 -5.80
C VAL A 27 -0.28 0.16 -7.15
N GLU A 28 0.70 0.68 -7.87
CA GLU A 28 1.14 0.16 -9.16
C GLU A 28 2.46 -0.55 -8.98
N LEU A 29 2.52 -1.80 -9.47
CA LEU A 29 3.73 -2.58 -9.57
C LEU A 29 4.05 -2.71 -11.05
N TYR A 30 5.25 -2.29 -11.44
CA TYR A 30 5.71 -2.39 -12.83
C TYR A 30 7.15 -2.85 -12.91
N GLU A 31 7.51 -3.39 -14.07
CA GLU A 31 8.86 -3.83 -14.39
C GLU A 31 9.48 -2.89 -15.42
N HIS A 32 10.73 -2.47 -15.16
CA HIS A 32 11.54 -1.74 -16.12
C HIS A 32 12.98 -2.26 -16.09
N ALA A 33 13.48 -2.70 -17.24
CA ALA A 33 14.82 -3.26 -17.40
C ALA A 33 15.14 -4.38 -16.37
N SER A 34 14.21 -5.33 -16.22
CA SER A 34 14.31 -6.46 -15.28
C SER A 34 14.34 -6.09 -13.79
N ILE A 35 14.01 -4.84 -13.45
CA ILE A 35 13.88 -4.36 -12.08
C ILE A 35 12.42 -4.00 -11.83
N HIS A 36 11.89 -4.45 -10.69
CA HIS A 36 10.52 -4.13 -10.27
C HIS A 36 10.48 -2.86 -9.43
N TYR A 37 9.50 -2.02 -9.70
CA TYR A 37 9.28 -0.74 -9.04
C TYR A 37 7.84 -0.63 -8.55
N VAL A 38 7.67 0.15 -7.49
CA VAL A 38 6.38 0.42 -6.88
C VAL A 38 6.10 1.91 -6.99
N GLU A 39 4.92 2.22 -7.48
CA GLU A 39 4.35 3.56 -7.45
C GLU A 39 3.07 3.58 -6.64
N ILE A 40 2.89 4.65 -5.86
CA ILE A 40 1.70 4.82 -5.06
C ILE A 40 1.04 6.11 -5.49
N TRP A 41 -0.18 5.99 -5.95
CA TRP A 41 -1.03 7.10 -6.35
C TRP A 41 -2.17 7.22 -5.34
N TYR A 42 -2.46 8.45 -4.92
CA TYR A 42 -3.51 8.73 -3.97
C TYR A 42 -4.48 9.75 -4.53
N ARG A 43 -5.77 9.39 -4.52
CA ARG A 43 -6.86 10.32 -4.81
C ARG A 43 -7.60 10.59 -3.50
N ARG A 44 -7.58 11.84 -3.05
CA ARG A 44 -8.16 12.23 -1.76
C ARG A 44 -9.69 12.28 -1.71
N GLY A 45 -10.39 12.14 -2.84
CA GLY A 45 -11.85 12.19 -2.89
C GLY A 45 -12.42 12.28 -4.29
N HIS A 46 -13.74 12.19 -4.39
CA HIS A 46 -14.46 12.37 -5.65
C HIS A 46 -14.13 13.72 -6.32
N GLY A 47 -13.87 13.70 -7.64
CA GLY A 47 -13.51 14.91 -8.41
C GLY A 47 -12.11 15.47 -8.15
N LYS A 48 -11.30 14.87 -7.28
CA LYS A 48 -9.92 15.28 -7.03
C LYS A 48 -8.96 14.53 -7.97
N LYS A 49 -7.92 15.22 -8.44
CA LYS A 49 -6.86 14.58 -9.23
C LYS A 49 -6.02 13.64 -8.34
N PRO A 50 -5.63 12.46 -8.83
CA PRO A 50 -4.63 11.64 -8.15
C PRO A 50 -3.29 12.39 -8.04
N VAL A 51 -2.58 12.18 -6.94
CA VAL A 51 -1.21 12.64 -6.72
C VAL A 51 -0.32 11.43 -6.47
N GLN A 52 0.88 11.44 -7.02
CA GLN A 52 1.89 10.43 -6.71
C GLN A 52 2.47 10.70 -5.32
N LEU A 53 2.49 9.68 -4.46
CA LEU A 53 3.04 9.74 -3.13
C LEU A 53 4.52 9.37 -3.14
N LYS A 54 5.34 10.21 -2.51
CA LYS A 54 6.77 9.96 -2.33
C LYS A 54 6.99 9.27 -1.00
N ILE A 55 7.30 7.98 -1.02
CA ILE A 55 7.51 7.20 0.19
C ILE A 55 8.78 7.70 0.88
N LYS A 56 8.65 8.06 2.17
CA LYS A 56 9.80 8.52 2.95
C LYS A 56 10.88 7.44 2.97
N ASP A 57 12.13 7.87 2.77
CA ASP A 57 13.32 7.01 2.75
C ASP A 57 13.37 5.98 1.59
N CYS A 58 12.46 6.06 0.59
CA CYS A 58 12.59 5.32 -0.67
C CYS A 58 13.15 6.22 -1.78
N ARG A 59 14.08 5.72 -2.58
CA ARG A 59 14.59 6.45 -3.75
C ARG A 59 13.54 6.48 -4.86
N GLU A 60 13.55 7.49 -5.71
CA GLU A 60 12.68 7.54 -6.90
C GLU A 60 13.46 7.14 -8.16
N PRO A 61 12.95 6.19 -8.98
CA PRO A 61 11.76 5.35 -8.76
C PRO A 61 11.98 4.31 -7.63
N CYS A 62 10.93 4.04 -6.85
CA CYS A 62 11.01 3.19 -5.65
C CYS A 62 11.10 1.71 -6.05
N LYS A 63 12.26 1.10 -5.83
CA LYS A 63 12.47 -0.33 -6.10
C LYS A 63 11.59 -1.16 -5.17
N LEU A 64 11.02 -2.24 -5.68
CA LEU A 64 10.17 -3.14 -4.90
C LEU A 64 10.84 -3.62 -3.60
N GLN A 65 12.13 -3.95 -3.65
CA GLN A 65 12.87 -4.40 -2.45
C GLN A 65 13.01 -3.30 -1.39
N GLU A 66 13.22 -2.04 -1.80
CA GLU A 66 13.26 -0.90 -0.87
C GLU A 66 11.88 -0.65 -0.27
N PHE A 67 10.84 -0.72 -1.10
CA PHE A 67 9.46 -0.62 -0.66
C PHE A 67 9.10 -1.68 0.39
N VAL A 68 9.44 -2.94 0.13
CA VAL A 68 9.17 -4.06 1.06
C VAL A 68 9.90 -3.84 2.38
N ALA A 69 11.18 -3.45 2.36
CA ALA A 69 11.93 -3.19 3.60
C ALA A 69 11.32 -2.05 4.44
N ILE A 70 10.81 -1.00 3.79
CA ILE A 70 10.08 0.09 4.47
C ILE A 70 8.76 -0.42 5.03
N ALA A 71 8.00 -1.18 4.22
CA ALA A 71 6.72 -1.73 4.63
C ALA A 71 6.87 -2.68 5.82
N GLU A 72 7.85 -3.58 5.83
CA GLU A 72 8.10 -4.51 6.96
C GLU A 72 8.47 -3.77 8.25
N LYS A 73 9.16 -2.62 8.15
CA LYS A 73 9.57 -1.83 9.30
C LYS A 73 8.40 -1.08 9.94
N TYR A 74 7.48 -0.55 9.14
CA TYR A 74 6.42 0.34 9.63
C TYR A 74 5.04 -0.30 9.62
N ALA A 75 4.84 -1.42 8.93
CA ALA A 75 3.56 -2.13 8.95
C ALA A 75 3.22 -2.52 10.38
N SER A 76 2.11 -1.95 10.86
CA SER A 76 1.55 -2.27 12.17
C SER A 76 1.07 -3.72 12.30
N VAL A 77 0.91 -4.43 11.18
CA VAL A 77 0.33 -5.77 11.10
C VAL A 77 1.35 -6.74 10.50
N ASN A 78 1.73 -7.76 11.26
CA ASN A 78 2.47 -8.91 10.72
C ASN A 78 1.49 -9.84 10.01
N ILE A 79 1.22 -9.55 8.74
CA ILE A 79 0.27 -10.33 7.94
C ILE A 79 0.68 -11.80 7.81
N THR A 80 1.98 -12.12 7.87
CA THR A 80 2.46 -13.51 7.84
C THR A 80 1.98 -14.27 9.07
N ALA A 81 2.13 -13.69 10.26
CA ALA A 81 1.64 -14.29 11.50
C ALA A 81 0.11 -14.41 11.51
N ASP A 82 -0.61 -13.41 10.98
CA ASP A 82 -2.07 -13.49 10.83
C ASP A 82 -2.49 -14.58 9.84
N CYS A 83 -1.76 -14.74 8.73
CA CYS A 83 -1.97 -15.81 7.75
C CYS A 83 -1.73 -17.21 8.34
N GLU A 84 -0.72 -17.38 9.19
CA GLU A 84 -0.48 -18.63 9.92
C GLU A 84 -1.65 -18.94 10.86
N LYS A 85 -2.12 -17.94 11.61
CA LYS A 85 -3.30 -18.06 12.47
C LYS A 85 -4.56 -18.42 11.67
N PHE A 86 -4.75 -17.85 10.47
CA PHE A 86 -5.86 -18.24 9.59
C PHE A 86 -5.77 -19.71 9.18
N LYS A 87 -4.57 -20.21 8.86
CA LYS A 87 -4.36 -21.63 8.55
C LYS A 87 -4.66 -22.53 9.76
N GLU A 88 -4.22 -22.16 10.96
CA GLU A 88 -4.54 -22.89 12.21
C GLU A 88 -6.04 -22.95 12.47
N LEU A 89 -6.76 -21.87 12.16
CA LEU A 89 -8.22 -21.79 12.27
C LEU A 89 -8.95 -22.55 11.14
N GLY A 90 -8.23 -23.16 10.19
CA GLY A 90 -8.81 -23.85 9.03
C GLY A 90 -9.46 -22.92 8.01
N LEU A 91 -9.16 -21.61 8.07
CA LEU A 91 -9.69 -20.64 7.12
C LEU A 91 -8.88 -20.72 5.81
N GLN A 92 -9.58 -20.98 4.71
CA GLN A 92 -9.00 -20.99 3.37
C GLN A 92 -9.45 -19.74 2.62
N PHE A 93 -8.56 -19.18 1.80
CA PHE A 93 -8.95 -18.16 0.84
C PHE A 93 -9.98 -18.79 -0.10
N VAL A 94 -11.17 -18.20 -0.13
CA VAL A 94 -12.15 -18.55 -1.16
C VAL A 94 -11.62 -17.95 -2.44
N ASP A 95 -11.02 -18.78 -3.28
CA ASP A 95 -10.68 -18.41 -4.65
C ASP A 95 -11.99 -18.40 -5.45
N GLN A 96 -12.86 -17.45 -5.11
CA GLN A 96 -14.09 -17.21 -5.84
C GLN A 96 -13.67 -16.54 -7.14
N LYS A 97 -13.37 -17.35 -8.15
CA LYS A 97 -13.49 -16.90 -9.53
C LYS A 97 -14.91 -16.38 -9.68
N LEU A 98 -15.06 -15.06 -9.70
CA LEU A 98 -16.26 -14.41 -10.22
C LEU A 98 -16.43 -14.98 -11.62
N THR A 99 -17.39 -15.89 -11.75
CA THR A 99 -17.79 -16.48 -13.02
C THR A 99 -18.81 -15.56 -13.66
#